data_AF-A0A679JI58-F1
#
_entry.id   AF-A0A679JI58-F1
#
_cell.length_a   1.000
_cell.length_b   1.000
_cell.length_c   1.000
_cell.angle_alpha   90.00
_cell.angle_beta   90.00
_cell.angle_gamma   90.00
#
_symmetry.space_group_name_H-M   'P 1'
#
loop_
_entity.id
_entity.type
_entity.pdbx_description
1 polymer ?
#
loop_
_entity_poly.entity_id
_entity_poly.type
_entity_poly.pdbx_seq_one_letter_code
_entity_poly.pdbx_strand_id
1 'polypeptide(L)'
;MNAVSRLGLHVLAWAASIPVLNVGLTALERHHVLLVSGPIAAIAAAALLLWVALIYWRCVPHRARGVERSAYLLVFAVSVLSAGVAALFVAFWATVALFGL
;
A
#
# COMPACT_ATOMS: atom_id res chain seq x y z
N MET A 1 4.67 4.22 -23.38
CA MET A 1 4.60 4.47 -21.91
C MET A 1 5.97 4.18 -21.31
N ASN A 2 6.60 5.16 -20.67
CA ASN A 2 7.96 5.03 -20.12
C ASN A 2 7.94 4.19 -18.83
N ALA A 3 9.01 3.45 -18.53
CA ALA A 3 9.09 2.56 -17.35
C ALA A 3 8.74 3.29 -16.03
N VAL A 4 9.10 4.56 -15.92
CA VAL A 4 8.80 5.44 -14.76
C VAL A 4 7.29 5.66 -14.60
N SER A 5 6.54 5.89 -15.68
CA SER A 5 5.08 6.07 -15.62
C SER A 5 4.36 4.79 -15.16
N ARG A 6 4.86 3.63 -15.60
CA ARG A 6 4.32 2.33 -15.19
C ARG A 6 4.58 2.06 -13.70
N LEU A 7 5.75 2.44 -13.21
CA LEU A 7 6.09 2.35 -11.79
C LEU A 7 5.18 3.27 -10.94
N GLY A 8 5.03 4.53 -11.35
CA GLY A 8 4.15 5.48 -10.67
C GLY A 8 2.72 4.97 -10.56
N LEU A 9 2.17 4.40 -11.64
CA LEU A 9 0.83 3.78 -11.64
C LEU A 9 0.73 2.59 -10.69
N HIS A 10 1.75 1.72 -10.63
CA HIS A 10 1.75 0.60 -9.69
C HIS A 10 1.80 1.05 -8.23
N VAL A 11 2.58 2.09 -7.92
CA VAL A 11 2.66 2.65 -6.56
C VAL A 11 1.36 3.36 -6.19
N LEU A 12 0.76 4.11 -7.12
CA LEU A 12 -0.56 4.73 -6.93
C LEU A 12 -1.66 3.68 -6.72
N ALA A 13 -1.69 2.63 -7.53
CA ALA A 13 -2.66 1.54 -7.38
C ALA A 13 -2.47 0.83 -6.03
N TRP A 14 -1.23 0.58 -5.61
CA TRP A 14 -0.92 0.04 -4.30
C TRP A 14 -1.39 0.98 -3.18
N ALA A 15 -1.08 2.27 -3.25
CA ALA A 15 -1.51 3.24 -2.25
C ALA A 15 -3.04 3.38 -2.19
N ALA A 16 -3.72 3.37 -3.33
CA ALA A 16 -5.18 3.44 -3.41
C ALA A 16 -5.87 2.17 -2.87
N SER A 17 -5.20 1.02 -2.91
CA SER A 17 -5.76 -0.22 -2.34
C SER A 17 -5.92 -0.15 -0.81
N ILE A 18 -5.09 0.62 -0.11
CA ILE A 18 -5.14 0.78 1.34
C ILE A 18 -6.47 1.39 1.82
N PRO A 19 -6.94 2.57 1.34
CA PRO A 19 -8.22 3.12 1.75
C PRO A 19 -9.40 2.29 1.25
N VAL A 20 -9.30 1.67 0.07
CA VAL A 20 -10.36 0.79 -0.45
C VAL A 20 -10.54 -0.45 0.45
N LEU A 21 -9.43 -1.10 0.82
CA LEU A 21 -9.46 -2.23 1.75
C LEU A 21 -9.97 -1.81 3.13
N ASN A 22 -9.51 -0.67 3.65
CA ASN A 22 -9.96 -0.16 4.94
C ASN A 22 -11.47 0.08 4.96
N VAL A 23 -11.99 0.90 4.03
CA VAL A 23 -13.43 1.19 3.93
C VAL A 23 -14.25 -0.08 3.68
N GLY A 24 -13.77 -0.97 2.80
CA GLY A 24 -14.44 -2.24 2.51
C GLY A 24 -14.52 -3.15 3.73
N LEU A 25 -13.42 -3.33 4.47
CA LEU A 25 -13.40 -4.12 5.70
C LEU A 25 -14.30 -3.51 6.77
N THR A 26 -14.25 -2.19 6.98
CA THR A 26 -15.14 -1.50 7.92
C THR A 26 -16.62 -1.64 7.54
N ALA A 27 -16.95 -1.57 6.25
CA ALA A 27 -18.31 -1.79 5.77
C ALA A 27 -18.76 -3.24 6.06
N LEU A 28 -17.93 -4.23 5.70
CA LEU A 28 -18.23 -5.64 5.92
C LEU A 28 -18.40 -5.98 7.41
N GLU A 29 -17.60 -5.35 8.27
CA GLU A 29 -17.72 -5.47 9.72
C GLU A 29 -19.04 -4.89 10.24
N ARG A 30 -19.38 -3.66 9.83
CA ARG A 30 -20.66 -3.01 10.21
C ARG A 30 -21.89 -3.78 9.71
N HIS A 31 -21.80 -4.44 8.56
CA HIS A 31 -22.88 -5.27 8.04
C HIS A 31 -22.91 -6.68 8.64
N HIS A 32 -22.03 -7.00 9.60
CA HIS A 32 -21.88 -8.34 10.21
C HIS A 32 -21.64 -9.47 9.19
N VAL A 33 -21.18 -9.13 7.97
CA VAL A 33 -20.92 -10.10 6.89
C VAL A 33 -19.57 -10.77 7.11
N LEU A 34 -18.59 -10.02 7.63
CA LEU A 34 -17.25 -10.52 7.91
C LEU A 34 -16.76 -9.95 9.23
N LEU A 35 -16.47 -10.82 10.20
CA LEU A 35 -15.83 -10.40 11.43
C LEU A 35 -14.38 -10.07 11.10
N VAL A 36 -14.02 -8.78 11.04
CA VAL A 36 -12.65 -8.34 10.80
C VAL A 36 -11.83 -8.65 12.06
N SER A 37 -11.34 -9.87 12.15
CA SER A 37 -10.46 -10.30 13.23
C SER A 37 -9.01 -9.91 12.94
N GLY A 38 -8.18 -9.80 13.98
CA GLY A 38 -6.74 -9.55 13.85
C GLY A 38 -6.02 -10.35 12.74
N PRO A 39 -6.31 -11.65 12.57
CA PRO A 39 -5.81 -12.44 11.45
C PRO A 39 -6.11 -11.88 10.05
N ILE A 40 -7.33 -11.38 9.79
CA ILE A 40 -7.70 -10.86 8.47
C ILE A 40 -6.94 -9.56 8.18
N ALA A 41 -6.83 -8.69 9.18
CA ALA A 41 -6.02 -7.48 9.08
C ALA A 41 -4.54 -7.81 8.83
N ALA A 42 -4.00 -8.83 9.51
CA ALA A 42 -2.63 -9.30 9.31
C ALA A 42 -2.39 -9.85 7.90
N ILE A 43 -3.35 -10.61 7.34
CA ILE A 43 -3.27 -11.13 5.96
C ILE A 43 -3.28 -9.97 4.95
N ALA A 44 -4.17 -8.98 5.12
CA ALA A 44 -4.21 -7.81 4.25
C ALA A 44 -2.90 -7.01 4.30
N ALA A 45 -2.34 -6.80 5.50
CA ALA A 45 -1.05 -6.16 5.67
C ALA A 45 0.09 -6.94 5.01
N ALA A 46 0.13 -8.27 5.18
CA ALA A 46 1.13 -9.12 4.54
C ALA A 46 1.04 -9.08 3.01
N ALA A 47 -0.18 -9.09 2.45
CA ALA A 47 -0.40 -8.96 1.02
C ALA A 47 0.09 -7.62 0.48
N LEU A 48 -0.16 -6.52 1.19
CA LEU A 48 0.34 -5.19 0.83
C LEU A 48 1.87 -5.10 0.86
N LEU A 49 2.51 -5.71 1.88
CA LEU A 49 3.97 -5.78 1.98
C LEU A 49 4.57 -6.61 0.84
N LEU A 50 3.97 -7.75 0.51
CA LEU A 50 4.41 -8.59 -0.60
C LEU A 50 4.29 -7.84 -1.93
N TRP A 51 3.20 -7.09 -2.13
CA TRP A 51 2.99 -6.30 -3.34
C TRP A 51 4.05 -5.19 -3.47
N VAL A 52 4.39 -4.49 -2.38
CA VAL A 52 5.51 -3.53 -2.35
C VAL A 52 6.83 -4.18 -2.72
N ALA A 53 7.12 -5.36 -2.15
CA ALA A 53 8.34 -6.10 -2.45
C ALA A 53 8.43 -6.48 -3.93
N LEU A 54 7.31 -6.86 -4.55
CA LEU A 54 7.24 -7.15 -5.99
C LEU A 54 7.45 -5.89 -6.85
N ILE A 55 6.95 -4.72 -6.43
CA ILE A 55 7.19 -3.45 -7.12
C ILE A 55 8.69 -3.10 -7.07
N TYR A 56 9.32 -3.25 -5.90
CA TYR A 56 10.76 -3.05 -5.74
C TYR A 56 11.57 -4.00 -6.62
N TRP A 57 11.24 -5.30 -6.58
CA TRP A 57 11.93 -6.33 -7.37
C TRP A 57 11.85 -6.05 -8.87
N ARG A 58 10.71 -5.60 -9.37
CA ARG A 58 10.54 -5.26 -10.79
C ARG A 58 11.27 -4.00 -11.22
N CYS A 59 11.58 -3.09 -10.29
CA CYS A 59 12.14 -1.78 -10.63
C CYS A 59 13.62 -1.63 -10.33
N VAL A 60 14.20 -2.46 -9.47
CA VAL A 60 15.65 -2.47 -9.24
C VAL A 60 16.31 -3.40 -10.26
N PRO A 61 17.08 -2.85 -11.23
CA PRO A 61 17.84 -3.68 -12.13
C PRO A 61 18.92 -4.45 -11.35
N HIS A 62 18.97 -5.77 -11.55
CA HIS A 62 19.92 -6.71 -10.92
C HIS A 62 21.42 -6.40 -11.14
N ARG A 63 21.76 -5.30 -11.86
CA ARG A 63 23.13 -4.89 -12.21
C ARG A 63 23.68 -3.69 -11.40
N ALA A 64 22.92 -3.12 -10.47
CA ALA A 64 23.40 -1.99 -9.65
C ALA A 64 24.45 -2.45 -8.62
N ARG A 65 25.57 -1.71 -8.50
CA ARG A 65 26.60 -1.95 -7.47
C ARG A 65 25.97 -1.81 -6.07
N GLY A 66 26.46 -2.55 -5.07
CA GLY A 66 25.82 -2.67 -3.75
C GLY A 66 25.47 -1.34 -3.04
N VAL A 67 26.26 -0.29 -3.26
CA VAL A 67 26.03 1.06 -2.71
C VAL A 67 24.89 1.82 -3.42
N GLU A 68 24.75 1.65 -4.73
CA GLU A 68 23.62 2.26 -5.47
C GLU A 68 22.32 1.55 -5.09
N ARG A 69 22.37 0.22 -4.92
CA ARG A 69 21.21 -0.58 -4.53
C ARG A 69 20.63 -0.14 -3.17
N SER A 70 21.47 0.17 -2.20
CA SER A 70 21.01 0.65 -0.87
C SER A 70 20.39 2.04 -0.95
N ALA A 71 20.96 2.96 -1.74
CA ALA A 71 20.37 4.28 -1.99
C ALA A 71 18.99 4.18 -2.66
N TYR A 72 18.85 3.33 -3.69
CA TYR A 72 17.56 3.06 -4.33
C TYR A 72 16.55 2.41 -3.36
N LEU A 73 17.01 1.53 -2.46
CA LEU A 73 16.16 0.93 -1.42
C LEU A 73 15.66 2.00 -0.45
N LEU A 74 16.53 2.90 0.00
CA LEU A 74 16.17 3.99 0.90
C LEU A 74 15.14 4.94 0.29
N VAL A 75 15.40 5.41 -0.94
CA VAL A 75 14.46 6.30 -1.65
C VAL A 75 13.13 5.60 -1.88
N PHE A 76 13.14 4.33 -2.28
CA PHE A 76 11.93 3.55 -2.46
C PHE A 76 11.16 3.36 -1.15
N ALA A 77 11.85 2.99 -0.06
CA ALA A 77 11.24 2.80 1.25
C ALA A 77 10.59 4.09 1.76
N VAL A 78 11.28 5.23 1.68
CA VAL A 78 10.72 6.54 2.07
C VAL A 78 9.50 6.90 1.21
N SER A 79 9.56 6.63 -0.10
CA SER A 79 8.45 6.89 -1.02
C SER A 79 7.22 6.02 -0.69
N VAL A 80 7.43 4.74 -0.40
CA VAL A 80 6.35 3.82 -0.03
C VAL A 80 5.79 4.15 1.35
N LEU A 81 6.64 4.50 2.32
CA LEU A 81 6.19 4.87 3.67
C LEU A 81 5.32 6.12 3.62
N SER A 82 5.78 7.17 2.92
CA SER A 82 5.03 8.41 2.76
C SER A 82 3.70 8.19 2.03
N ALA A 83 3.69 7.38 0.96
CA ALA A 83 2.47 6.99 0.28
C ALA A 83 1.52 6.18 1.19
N GLY A 84 2.06 5.28 2.00
CA GLY A 84 1.28 4.51 2.97
C GLY A 84 0.64 5.37 4.05
N VAL A 85 1.39 6.34 4.61
CA VAL A 85 0.86 7.31 5.58
C VAL A 85 -0.23 8.17 4.96
N ALA A 86 -0.01 8.69 3.75
CA ALA A 86 -1.02 9.45 3.03
C ALA A 86 -2.28 8.61 2.76
N ALA A 87 -2.11 7.34 2.39
CA ALA A 87 -3.21 6.43 2.14
C ALA A 87 -4.01 6.11 3.42
N LEU A 88 -3.33 5.93 4.56
CA LEU A 88 -3.97 5.77 5.87
C LEU A 88 -4.73 7.03 6.29
N PHE A 89 -4.15 8.21 6.04
CA PHE A 89 -4.82 9.48 6.29
C PHE A 89 -6.11 9.61 5.46
N VAL A 90 -6.04 9.27 4.17
CA VAL A 90 -7.23 9.22 3.29
C VAL A 90 -8.24 8.19 3.79
N ALA A 91 -7.78 6.99 4.19
CA ALA A 91 -8.64 5.94 4.73
C ALA A 91 -9.40 6.39 5.98
N PHE A 92 -8.71 7.10 6.88
CA PHE A 92 -9.29 7.68 8.08
C PHE A 92 -10.39 8.69 7.73
N TRP A 93 -10.09 9.69 6.90
CA TRP A 93 -11.08 10.70 6.49
C TRP A 93 -12.25 10.10 5.71
N ALA A 94 -11.99 9.12 4.84
CA ALA A 94 -13.05 8.40 4.12
C ALA A 94 -13.97 7.66 5.09
N THR A 95 -13.41 7.03 6.12
CA THR A 95 -14.18 6.35 7.16
C THR A 95 -15.02 7.36 7.93
N VAL A 96 -14.44 8.47 8.39
CA VAL A 96 -15.16 9.55 9.09
C VAL A 96 -16.31 10.08 8.23
N ALA A 97 -16.06 10.35 6.94
CA ALA A 97 -17.06 10.91 6.03
C ALA A 97 -18.20 9.93 5.69
N LEU A 98 -17.89 8.64 5.51
CA LEU A 98 -18.90 7.63 5.13
C LEU A 98 -19.71 7.13 6.33
N PHE A 99 -19.07 7.01 7.48
CA PHE A 99 -19.60 6.25 8.60
C PHE A 99 -19.95 7.10 9.81
N GLY A 100 -19.59 8.39 9.82
CA GLY A 100 -19.87 9.33 10.89
C GLY A 100 -19.31 8.83 12.22
N LEU A 101 -18.02 9.10 12.45
CA LEU A 101 -17.41 8.93 13.78
C LEU A 101 -17.71 10.16 14.64
#